data_AF-A2F920-F1
#
_entry.id   AF-A2F920-F1
#
_cell.length_a   1.000
_cell.length_b   1.000
_cell.length_c   1.000
_cell.angle_alpha   90.00
_cell.angle_beta   90.00
_cell.angle_gamma   90.00
#
_symmetry.space_group_name_H-M   'P 1'
#
loop_
_entity.id
_entity.type
_entity.pdbx_description
1 polymer ?
#
loop_
_entity_poly.entity_id
_entity_poly.type
_entity_poly.pdbx_seq_one_letter_code
_entity_poly.pdbx_strand_id
1 'polypeptide(L)'
;MDSELNPTIRKLAINVMDDLLARPMILILSEREKYNDGPLSQIRQELTNKKFPNISAWEKAVVDVFRDKKFSEDEVLRDVAYEMETYFNQKCELLNELSAFHFKDLLQNISDTIKENNPDLLAEK
;
A
#
# COMPACT_ATOMS: atom_id res chain seq x y z
N MET A 1 -10.25 -9.91 9.32
CA MET A 1 -11.25 -8.99 8.73
C MET A 1 -10.45 -7.79 8.26
N ASP A 2 -10.32 -7.60 6.97
CA ASP A 2 -9.57 -6.46 6.44
C ASP A 2 -10.35 -5.19 6.76
N SER A 3 -9.73 -4.29 7.51
CA SER A 3 -10.31 -3.01 7.87
C SER A 3 -10.50 -2.14 6.64
N GLU A 4 -11.54 -1.31 6.66
CA GLU A 4 -11.78 -0.31 5.61
C GLU A 4 -10.56 0.59 5.46
N LEU A 5 -10.20 0.92 4.21
CA LEU A 5 -9.04 1.74 3.93
C LEU A 5 -9.20 3.17 4.49
N ASN A 6 -8.60 3.41 5.65
CA ASN A 6 -8.53 4.71 6.30
C ASN A 6 -8.00 5.80 5.33
N PRO A 7 -8.53 7.04 5.34
CA PRO A 7 -8.08 8.14 4.48
C PRO A 7 -6.57 8.41 4.49
N THR A 8 -5.89 8.30 5.63
CA THR A 8 -4.43 8.46 5.76
C THR A 8 -3.68 7.35 5.03
N ILE A 9 -4.08 6.09 5.25
CA ILE A 9 -3.50 4.94 4.56
C ILE A 9 -3.74 5.04 3.06
N ARG A 10 -4.94 5.49 2.64
CA ARG A 10 -5.24 5.74 1.23
C ARG A 10 -4.29 6.75 0.60
N LYS A 11 -3.98 7.85 1.29
CA LYS A 11 -2.99 8.83 0.79
C LYS A 11 -1.60 8.21 0.65
N LEU A 12 -1.17 7.42 1.63
CA LEU A 12 0.13 6.75 1.54
C LEU A 12 0.17 5.71 0.40
N ALA A 13 -0.91 4.95 0.19
CA ALA A 13 -1.04 4.05 -0.94
C ALA A 13 -1.02 4.78 -2.29
N ILE A 14 -1.63 5.97 -2.40
CA ILE A 14 -1.52 6.83 -3.58
C ILE A 14 -0.07 7.27 -3.81
N ASN A 15 0.65 7.66 -2.76
CA ASN A 15 2.07 8.02 -2.88
C ASN A 15 2.91 6.83 -3.36
N VAL A 16 2.63 5.62 -2.89
CA VAL A 16 3.30 4.40 -3.38
C VAL A 16 3.04 4.19 -4.88
N MET A 17 1.81 4.42 -5.35
CA MET A 17 1.50 4.37 -6.79
C MET A 17 2.22 5.46 -7.58
N ASP A 18 2.30 6.67 -7.06
CA ASP A 18 3.00 7.79 -7.72
C ASP A 18 4.51 7.49 -7.83
N ASP A 19 5.13 6.99 -6.75
CA ASP A 19 6.53 6.56 -6.73
C ASP A 19 6.78 5.40 -7.70
N LEU A 20 5.84 4.45 -7.79
CA LEU A 20 5.92 3.32 -8.72
C LEU A 20 5.87 3.82 -10.16
N LEU A 21 4.87 4.65 -10.51
CA LEU A 21 4.67 5.19 -11.85
C LEU A 21 5.81 6.11 -12.32
N ALA A 22 6.52 6.75 -11.40
CA ALA A 22 7.69 7.57 -11.71
C ALA A 22 8.95 6.74 -12.09
N ARG A 23 8.95 5.42 -11.90
CA ARG A 23 10.11 4.57 -12.20
C ARG A 23 10.29 4.42 -13.72
N PRO A 24 11.50 4.63 -14.26
CA PRO A 24 11.74 4.49 -15.71
C PRO A 24 11.33 3.12 -16.27
N MET A 25 11.56 2.04 -15.50
CA MET A 25 11.25 0.68 -15.92
C MET A 25 9.74 0.39 -16.01
N ILE A 26 8.88 1.16 -15.33
CA ILE A 26 7.43 1.00 -15.48
C ILE A 26 6.95 1.26 -16.91
N LEU A 27 7.68 2.08 -17.67
CA LEU A 27 7.37 2.32 -19.07
C LEU A 27 7.44 1.05 -19.93
N ILE A 28 8.21 0.05 -19.50
CA ILE A 28 8.34 -1.24 -20.19
C ILE A 28 7.08 -2.08 -19.95
N LEU A 29 6.52 -2.04 -18.74
CA LEU A 29 5.28 -2.76 -18.39
C LEU A 29 4.02 -2.05 -18.88
N SER A 30 4.12 -0.75 -19.11
CA SER A 30 3.03 0.09 -19.60
C SER A 30 3.02 0.03 -21.12
N GLU A 31 2.35 -0.99 -21.68
CA GLU A 31 2.01 -0.99 -23.09
C GLU A 31 1.31 0.33 -23.41
N ARG A 32 1.90 1.16 -24.27
CA ARG A 32 1.26 2.38 -24.76
C ARG A 32 0.09 1.98 -25.66
N GLU A 33 -1.02 1.58 -25.07
CA GLU A 33 -2.29 1.61 -25.78
C GLU A 33 -2.55 3.09 -26.09
N LYS A 34 -2.59 3.41 -27.38
CA LYS A 34 -2.54 4.76 -27.98
C LYS A 34 -3.45 5.84 -27.36
N TYR A 35 -4.36 5.51 -26.45
CA TYR A 35 -5.34 6.43 -25.86
C TYR A 35 -5.73 6.15 -24.40
N ASN A 36 -5.11 5.19 -23.72
CA ASN A 36 -5.41 4.87 -22.33
C ASN A 36 -4.15 4.94 -21.47
N ASP A 37 -4.25 5.64 -20.33
CA ASP A 37 -3.26 5.49 -19.27
C ASP A 37 -3.20 4.00 -18.89
N GLY A 38 -2.00 3.41 -18.79
CA GLY A 38 -1.83 1.97 -18.59
C GLY A 38 -2.49 1.43 -17.30
N PRO A 39 -2.57 0.10 -17.11
CA PRO A 39 -3.32 -0.52 -16.00
C PRO A 39 -2.98 0.04 -14.62
N LEU A 40 -1.68 0.31 -14.35
CA LEU A 40 -1.24 0.89 -13.08
C LEU A 40 -1.78 2.32 -12.86
N SER A 41 -1.85 3.14 -13.90
CA SER A 41 -2.42 4.48 -13.82
C SER A 41 -3.92 4.44 -13.56
N GLN A 42 -4.64 3.48 -14.15
CA GLN A 42 -6.06 3.26 -13.89
C GLN A 42 -6.30 2.86 -12.43
N ILE A 43 -5.52 1.90 -11.91
CA ILE A 43 -5.56 1.49 -10.50
C ILE A 43 -5.31 2.70 -9.58
N ARG A 44 -4.35 3.56 -9.92
CA ARG A 44 -4.06 4.79 -9.16
C ARG A 44 -5.24 5.76 -9.15
N GLN A 45 -5.96 5.92 -10.26
CA GLN A 45 -7.19 6.71 -10.32
C GLN A 45 -8.33 6.07 -9.51
N GLU A 46 -8.53 4.76 -9.61
CA GLU A 46 -9.52 4.01 -8.85
C GLU A 46 -9.28 4.10 -7.33
N LEU A 47 -8.03 4.04 -6.90
CA LEU A 47 -7.62 4.25 -5.51
C LEU A 47 -7.98 5.65 -5.00
N THR A 48 -7.76 6.67 -5.84
CA THR A 48 -8.15 8.06 -5.57
C THR A 48 -9.67 8.20 -5.48
N ASN A 49 -10.41 7.54 -6.36
CA ASN A 49 -11.87 7.53 -6.44
C ASN A 49 -12.55 6.59 -5.42
N LYS A 50 -11.78 6.10 -4.44
CA LYS A 50 -12.27 5.23 -3.35
C LYS A 50 -12.93 3.94 -3.82
N LYS A 51 -12.49 3.38 -4.96
CA LYS A 51 -13.04 2.13 -5.51
C LYS A 51 -12.55 0.89 -4.78
N PHE A 52 -11.37 0.94 -4.16
CA PHE A 52 -10.86 -0.15 -3.34
C PHE A 52 -11.36 -0.05 -1.88
N PRO A 53 -12.01 -1.12 -1.36
CA PRO A 53 -12.57 -1.14 -0.01
C PRO A 53 -11.49 -1.26 1.08
N ASN A 54 -10.40 -1.98 0.82
CA ASN A 54 -9.31 -2.26 1.77
C ASN A 54 -7.95 -2.35 1.04
N ILE A 55 -6.85 -2.43 1.79
CA ILE A 55 -5.48 -2.54 1.22
C ILE A 55 -5.36 -3.78 0.36
N SER A 56 -5.83 -4.94 0.85
CA SER A 56 -5.68 -6.22 0.17
C SER A 56 -6.30 -6.20 -1.25
N ALA A 57 -7.47 -5.59 -1.42
CA ALA A 57 -8.11 -5.46 -2.72
C ALA A 57 -7.30 -4.60 -3.70
N TRP A 58 -6.69 -3.51 -3.22
CA TRP A 58 -5.80 -2.67 -4.03
C TRP A 58 -4.49 -3.38 -4.37
N GLU A 59 -3.85 -3.98 -3.36
CA GLU A 59 -2.59 -4.73 -3.50
C GLU A 59 -2.74 -5.84 -4.55
N LYS A 60 -3.82 -6.61 -4.46
CA LYS A 60 -4.13 -7.66 -5.44
C LYS A 60 -4.24 -7.11 -6.86
N ALA A 61 -4.95 -6.00 -7.06
CA ALA A 61 -5.12 -5.39 -8.37
C ALA A 61 -3.77 -4.98 -8.99
N VAL A 62 -2.84 -4.45 -8.19
CA VAL A 62 -1.50 -4.09 -8.65
C VAL A 62 -0.66 -5.33 -8.97
N VAL A 63 -0.65 -6.33 -8.09
CA VAL A 63 0.11 -7.58 -8.28
C VAL A 63 -0.37 -8.35 -9.51
N ASP A 64 -1.67 -8.34 -9.80
CA ASP A 64 -2.21 -9.01 -10.99
C ASP A 64 -1.64 -8.41 -12.29
N VAL A 65 -1.37 -7.09 -12.35
CA VAL A 65 -0.70 -6.46 -13.50
C VAL A 65 0.72 -6.99 -13.71
N PHE A 66 1.47 -7.18 -12.62
CA PHE A 66 2.82 -7.74 -12.72
C PHE A 66 2.80 -9.22 -13.08
N ARG A 67 1.86 -9.97 -12.50
CA ARG A 67 1.70 -11.41 -12.76
C ARG A 67 1.51 -11.68 -14.25
N ASP A 68 0.68 -10.90 -14.93
CA ASP A 68 0.44 -11.05 -16.36
C ASP A 68 1.73 -10.90 -17.19
N LYS A 69 2.64 -10.01 -16.78
CA LYS A 69 3.92 -9.77 -17.46
C LYS A 69 5.02 -10.77 -17.07
N LYS A 70 4.94 -11.38 -15.89
CA LYS A 70 5.88 -12.43 -15.44
C LYS A 70 5.82 -13.71 -16.28
N PHE A 71 4.68 -13.98 -16.93
CA PHE A 71 4.53 -15.12 -17.85
C PHE A 71 4.84 -14.77 -19.31
N SER A 72 5.37 -13.57 -19.58
CA SER A 72 5.82 -13.17 -20.92
C SER A 72 7.00 -14.03 -21.41
N GLU A 73 7.04 -14.29 -22.72
CA GLU A 73 8.20 -14.90 -23.39
C GLU A 73 9.39 -13.93 -23.45
N ASP A 74 9.13 -12.62 -23.35
CA ASP A 74 10.15 -11.57 -23.27
C ASP A 74 10.79 -11.55 -21.87
N GLU A 75 12.08 -11.90 -21.83
CA GLU A 75 12.90 -11.94 -20.61
C GLU A 75 13.01 -10.57 -19.92
N VAL A 76 13.13 -9.49 -20.68
CA VAL A 76 13.25 -8.13 -20.11
C VAL A 76 11.93 -7.74 -19.44
N LEU A 77 10.80 -8.01 -20.09
CA LEU A 77 9.48 -7.77 -19.50
C LEU A 77 9.29 -8.55 -18.20
N ARG A 78 9.69 -9.82 -18.19
CA ARG A 78 9.59 -10.69 -17.01
C ARG A 78 10.46 -10.17 -15.87
N ASP A 79 11.72 -9.85 -16.12
CA ASP A 79 12.66 -9.36 -15.11
C ASP A 79 12.20 -8.05 -14.50
N VAL A 80 11.74 -7.11 -15.33
CA VAL A 80 11.17 -5.85 -14.87
C VAL A 80 9.91 -6.10 -14.03
N ALA A 81 9.04 -7.03 -14.42
CA ALA A 81 7.85 -7.36 -13.63
C ALA A 81 8.22 -7.95 -12.26
N TYR A 82 9.26 -8.78 -12.16
CA TYR A 82 9.78 -9.27 -10.87
C TYR A 82 10.34 -8.14 -10.00
N GLU A 83 11.15 -7.25 -10.57
CA GLU A 83 11.74 -6.15 -9.81
C GLU A 83 10.67 -5.18 -9.29
N MET A 84 9.70 -4.82 -10.15
CA MET A 84 8.64 -3.87 -9.79
C MET A 84 7.67 -4.44 -8.77
N GLU A 85 7.32 -5.73 -8.86
CA GLU A 85 6.51 -6.39 -7.85
C GLU A 85 7.25 -6.49 -6.50
N THR A 86 8.54 -6.81 -6.52
CA THR A 86 9.36 -6.86 -5.29
C THR A 86 9.39 -5.51 -4.60
N TYR A 87 9.63 -4.43 -5.37
CA TYR A 87 9.58 -3.07 -4.83
C TYR A 87 8.20 -2.72 -4.26
N PHE A 88 7.13 -3.05 -4.99
CA PHE A 88 5.77 -2.77 -4.55
C PHE A 88 5.43 -3.51 -3.24
N ASN A 89 5.76 -4.80 -3.15
CA ASN A 89 5.49 -5.61 -1.97
C ASN A 89 6.18 -5.05 -0.72
N GLN A 90 7.44 -4.60 -0.82
CA GLN A 90 8.14 -3.95 0.28
C GLN A 90 7.43 -2.68 0.78
N LYS A 91 6.80 -1.93 -0.14
CA LYS A 91 6.01 -0.75 0.23
C LYS A 91 4.66 -1.14 0.86
N CYS A 92 4.04 -2.21 0.40
CA CYS A 92 2.80 -2.74 0.96
C CYS A 92 2.98 -3.32 2.35
N GLU A 93 4.09 -4.00 2.65
CA GLU A 93 4.41 -4.48 4.00
C GLU A 93 4.40 -3.32 5.01
N LEU A 94 5.10 -2.22 4.69
CA LEU A 94 5.13 -1.03 5.55
C LEU A 94 3.73 -0.40 5.70
N LEU A 95 2.93 -0.34 4.63
CA LEU A 95 1.56 0.17 4.70
C LEU A 95 0.67 -0.70 5.58
N ASN A 96 0.81 -2.02 5.48
CA ASN A 96 0.06 -2.98 6.28
C ASN A 96 0.41 -2.82 7.76
N GLU A 97 1.69 -2.68 8.12
CA GLU A 97 2.13 -2.38 9.48
C GLU A 97 1.51 -1.06 10.00
N LEU A 98 1.56 0.01 9.20
CA LEU A 98 0.98 1.30 9.57
C LEU A 98 -0.56 1.26 9.69
N SER A 99 -1.21 0.41 8.90
CA SER A 99 -2.67 0.24 8.95
C SER A 99 -3.13 -0.54 10.17
N ALA A 100 -2.31 -1.50 10.62
CA ALA A 100 -2.49 -2.24 11.86
C ALA A 100 -2.08 -1.42 13.09
N PHE A 101 -1.30 -0.34 12.90
CA PHE A 101 -0.89 0.55 13.97
C PHE A 101 -2.07 1.37 14.50
N HIS A 102 -2.71 0.86 15.54
CA HIS A 102 -3.72 1.60 16.29
C HIS A 102 -3.02 2.55 17.27
N PHE A 103 -2.92 3.82 16.89
CA PHE A 103 -2.40 4.88 17.77
C PHE A 103 -3.10 4.93 19.14
N LYS A 104 -4.38 4.54 19.18
CA LYS A 104 -5.14 4.37 20.42
C LYS A 104 -4.52 3.31 21.35
N ASP A 105 -4.04 2.20 20.80
CA ASP A 105 -3.44 1.11 21.57
C ASP A 105 -2.07 1.53 22.12
N LEU A 106 -1.31 2.33 21.36
CA LEU A 106 -0.10 2.96 21.86
C LEU A 106 -0.39 3.93 23.02
N LEU A 107 -1.38 4.82 22.87
CA LEU A 107 -1.77 5.74 23.93
C LEU A 107 -2.31 5.02 25.17
N GLN A 108 -3.05 3.93 24.96
CA GLN A 108 -3.56 3.09 26.04
C GLN A 108 -2.40 2.40 26.77
N ASN A 109 -1.46 1.80 26.04
CA ASN A 109 -0.25 1.22 26.64
C ASN A 109 0.58 2.26 27.40
N ILE A 110 0.74 3.47 26.86
CA ILE A 110 1.44 4.56 27.56
C ILE A 110 0.67 4.96 28.82
N SER A 111 -0.65 5.15 28.73
CA SER A 111 -1.53 5.44 29.87
C SER A 111 -1.39 4.38 30.95
N ASP A 112 -1.44 3.10 30.57
CA ASP A 112 -1.41 2.00 31.52
C ASP A 112 -0.01 1.83 32.12
N THR A 113 1.06 2.05 31.35
CA THR A 113 2.43 2.15 31.85
C THR A 113 2.59 3.30 32.85
N ILE A 114 1.99 4.46 32.59
CA ILE A 114 2.04 5.61 33.51
C ILE A 114 1.29 5.29 34.82
N LYS A 115 0.13 4.63 34.73
CA LYS A 115 -0.66 4.20 35.91
C LYS A 115 0.09 3.16 36.75
N GLU A 116 0.72 2.17 36.11
CA GLU A 116 1.51 1.15 36.81
C GLU A 116 2.72 1.74 37.53
N ASN A 117 3.40 2.71 36.93
CA ASN A 117 4.60 3.32 37.51
C ASN A 117 4.31 4.49 38.47
N ASN A 118 3.07 4.97 38.54
CA ASN A 118 2.66 6.08 39.41
C ASN A 118 1.28 5.79 40.04
N PRO A 119 1.17 4.75 40.90
CA PRO A 119 -0.11 4.34 41.50
C PRO A 119 -0.78 5.46 42.32
N ASP A 120 0.01 6.40 42.84
CA ASP A 120 -0.46 7.52 43.66
C ASP A 120 -1.25 8.58 42.85
N LEU A 121 -1.10 8.63 41.52
CA LEU A 121 -1.87 9.53 40.65
C LEU A 121 -3.35 9.12 40.50
N LEU A 122 -3.73 7.92 40.97
CA LEU A 122 -5.11 7.43 40.98
C LEU A 122 -5.77 7.53 42.37
N ALA A 123 -5.06 8.05 43.38
CA ALA A 123 -5.53 8.11 44.76
C ALA A 123 -6.33 9.38 45.13
N GLU A 124 -6.50 10.35 44.23
CA GLU A 124 -7.29 11.55 44.52
C GLU A 124 -8.66 11.56 43.82
N LYS A 125 -9.64 11.15 44.66
CA LYS A 125 -11.12 11.28 44.63
C LYS A 125 -11.95 10.12 44.10
#